data_AF-A0AAD5WLJ9-F1
#
_entry.id   AF-A0AAD5WLJ9-F1
#
_cell.length_a   1.000
_cell.length_b   1.000
_cell.length_c   1.000
_cell.angle_alpha   90.00
_cell.angle_beta   90.00
_cell.angle_gamma   90.00
#
_symmetry.space_group_name_H-M   'P 1'
#
loop_
_entity.id
_entity.type
_entity.pdbx_description
1 polymer ?
#
loop_
_entity_poly.entity_id
_entity_poly.type
_entity_poly.pdbx_seq_one_letter_code
_entity_poly.pdbx_strand_id
1 'polypeptide(L)'
;MDLHWNPALELQACDRVHRMGQTREVHIHKLIMKGSIEERVLALQLKKMELAVSVLKGAASKKNVNLTMADLRFLFDLQSDR
;
A
#
# COMPACT_ATOMS: atom_id res chain seq x y z
N MET A 1 -13.13 6.00 -5.82
CA MET A 1 -12.36 4.76 -5.97
C MET A 1 -11.01 5.13 -5.43
N ASP A 2 -10.80 4.84 -4.16
CA ASP A 2 -9.80 5.56 -3.35
C ASP A 2 -8.76 4.56 -2.87
N LEU A 3 -7.55 5.06 -2.65
CA LEU A 3 -6.42 4.23 -2.28
C LEU A 3 -6.67 3.54 -0.93
N HIS A 4 -6.63 2.22 -0.90
CA HIS A 4 -7.02 1.46 0.30
C HIS A 4 -5.78 1.03 1.11
N TRP A 5 -5.77 1.23 2.42
CA TRP A 5 -4.60 0.95 3.29
C TRP A 5 -4.02 -0.47 3.20
N ASN A 6 -4.82 -1.45 2.75
CA ASN A 6 -4.37 -2.82 2.52
C ASN A 6 -4.07 -3.06 1.03
N PRO A 7 -2.79 -3.17 0.62
CA PRO A 7 -2.41 -3.40 -0.78
C PRO A 7 -2.89 -4.75 -1.32
N ALA A 8 -3.07 -5.77 -0.45
CA ALA A 8 -3.53 -7.09 -0.87
C ALA A 8 -4.97 -7.10 -1.40
N LEU A 9 -5.82 -6.19 -0.91
CA LEU A 9 -7.20 -6.07 -1.39
C LEU A 9 -7.25 -5.54 -2.82
N GLU A 10 -6.36 -4.58 -3.14
CA GLU A 10 -6.23 -4.06 -4.50
C GLU A 10 -5.71 -5.14 -5.46
N LEU A 11 -4.69 -5.89 -5.05
CA LEU A 11 -4.17 -6.99 -5.86
C LEU A 11 -5.24 -8.05 -6.15
N GLN A 12 -6.04 -8.41 -5.13
CA GLN A 12 -7.17 -9.31 -5.31
C GLN A 12 -8.20 -8.76 -6.30
N ALA A 13 -8.44 -7.44 -6.32
CA ALA A 13 -9.32 -6.81 -7.30
C ALA A 13 -8.73 -6.86 -8.71
N CYS A 14 -7.42 -6.61 -8.87
CA CYS A 14 -6.70 -6.72 -10.14
C CYS A 14 -6.75 -8.14 -10.72
N ASP A 15 -6.63 -9.16 -9.87
CA ASP A 15 -6.68 -10.58 -10.24
C ASP A 15 -8.03 -10.98 -10.82
N ARG A 16 -9.12 -10.28 -10.48
CA ARG A 16 -10.46 -10.55 -11.07
C ARG A 16 -10.49 -10.24 -12.56
N VAL A 17 -9.69 -9.28 -13.02
CA VAL A 17 -9.64 -8.84 -14.42
C VAL A 17 -8.58 -9.64 -15.20
N HIS A 18 -7.44 -9.94 -14.59
CA HIS A 18 -6.36 -10.75 -15.17
C HIS A 18 -6.63 -12.27 -15.15
N ARG A 19 -7.89 -12.66 -15.32
CA ARG A 19 -8.31 -14.06 -15.18
C ARG A 19 -7.84 -14.92 -16.35
N MET A 20 -7.54 -16.19 -16.08
CA MET A 20 -7.20 -17.16 -17.13
C MET A 20 -8.28 -17.23 -18.20
N GLY A 21 -7.87 -17.19 -19.47
CA GLY A 21 -8.75 -17.15 -20.64
C GLY A 21 -9.04 -15.73 -21.16
N GLN A 22 -8.59 -14.67 -20.49
CA GLN A 22 -8.59 -13.33 -21.06
C GLN A 22 -7.52 -13.22 -22.15
N THR A 23 -7.92 -12.76 -23.34
CA THR A 23 -7.04 -12.58 -24.52
C THR A 23 -6.77 -11.12 -24.84
N ARG A 24 -7.47 -10.21 -24.16
CA ARG A 24 -7.34 -8.76 -24.34
C ARG A 24 -6.36 -8.18 -23.34
N GLU A 25 -5.61 -7.18 -23.78
CA GLU A 25 -4.73 -6.41 -22.91
C GLU A 25 -5.53 -5.69 -21.81
N VAL A 26 -5.03 -5.75 -20.58
CA VAL A 26 -5.67 -5.17 -19.39
C VAL A 26 -4.77 -4.05 -18.87
N HIS A 27 -5.30 -2.83 -18.83
CA HIS A 27 -4.63 -1.69 -18.21
C HIS A 27 -5.27 -1.37 -16.87
N ILE A 28 -4.47 -1.30 -15.81
CA ILE A 28 -4.92 -0.90 -14.47
C ILE A 28 -4.35 0.48 -14.17
N HIS A 29 -5.23 1.46 -14.02
CA HIS A 29 -4.87 2.82 -13.69
C HIS A 29 -5.16 3.10 -12.23
N LYS A 30 -4.14 3.52 -11.48
CA LYS A 30 -4.27 4.02 -10.12
C LYS A 30 -4.20 5.55 -10.16
N LEU A 31 -5.30 6.20 -9.82
CA LEU A 31 -5.37 7.66 -9.75
C LEU A 31 -4.89 8.10 -8.36
N ILE A 32 -3.93 9.02 -8.32
CA ILE A 32 -3.34 9.52 -7.07
C ILE A 32 -3.26 11.04 -7.19
N MET A 33 -3.79 11.74 -6.19
CA MET A 33 -3.71 13.19 -6.07
C MET A 33 -2.37 13.62 -5.49
N LYS A 34 -1.63 14.43 -6.27
CA LYS A 34 -0.36 15.02 -5.86
C LYS A 34 -0.52 15.97 -4.67
N GLY A 35 0.39 15.92 -3.70
CA GLY A 35 0.36 16.74 -2.50
C GLY A 35 -0.70 16.33 -1.48
N SER A 36 -1.37 15.20 -1.68
CA SER A 36 -2.42 14.71 -0.78
C SER A 36 -1.93 13.59 0.13
N ILE A 37 -2.77 13.21 1.10
CA ILE A 37 -2.53 12.04 1.94
C ILE A 37 -2.37 10.74 1.13
N GLU A 38 -2.90 10.67 -0.10
CA GLU A 38 -2.82 9.48 -0.95
C GLU A 38 -1.38 9.13 -1.34
N GLU A 39 -0.49 10.10 -1.55
CA GLU A 39 0.93 9.83 -1.83
C GLU A 39 1.62 9.16 -0.62
N ARG A 40 1.25 9.57 0.59
CA ARG A 40 1.79 9.00 1.83
C ARG A 40 1.23 7.61 2.11
N VAL A 41 -0.05 7.40 1.82
CA VAL A 41 -0.69 6.08 1.87
C VAL A 41 -0.02 5.12 0.90
N LEU A 42 0.32 5.58 -0.32
CA LEU A 42 1.04 4.76 -1.30
C LEU A 42 2.43 4.35 -0.78
N ALA A 43 3.18 5.29 -0.19
CA ALA A 43 4.48 4.98 0.42
C ALA A 43 4.34 3.93 1.55
N LEU A 44 3.28 4.02 2.35
CA LEU A 44 2.99 3.05 3.40
C LEU A 44 2.61 1.67 2.85
N GLN A 45 1.81 1.61 1.77
CA GLN A 45 1.48 0.36 1.09
C GLN A 45 2.75 -0.36 0.62
N LEU A 46 3.70 0.37 0.01
CA LEU A 46 4.97 -0.19 -0.47
C LEU A 46 5.81 -0.75 0.67
N LYS A 47 5.98 0.01 1.76
CA LYS A 47 6.68 -0.44 2.97
C LYS A 47 6.05 -1.72 3.55
N LYS A 48 4.72 -1.82 3.54
CA LYS A 48 3.98 -3.00 4.02
C LYS A 48 4.18 -4.21 3.10
N MET A 49 4.22 -4.01 1.79
CA MET A 49 4.51 -5.08 0.83
C MET A 49 5.94 -5.61 0.97
N GLU A 50 6.93 -4.71 1.06
CA GLU A 50 8.34 -5.08 1.22
C GLU A 50 8.54 -5.91 2.49
N LEU A 51 7.93 -5.49 3.60
CA LEU A 51 7.92 -6.25 4.84
C LEU A 51 7.29 -7.63 4.66
N ALA A 52 6.12 -7.73 4.01
CA ALA A 52 5.46 -9.01 3.78
C ALA A 52 6.34 -9.96 2.96
N VAL A 53 7.01 -9.46 1.93
CA VAL A 53 7.98 -10.21 1.12
C VAL A 53 9.18 -10.63 1.96
N SER A 54 9.71 -9.75 2.81
CA SER A 54 10.83 -10.05 3.72
C SER A 54 10.48 -11.15 4.73
N VAL A 55 9.25 -11.12 5.28
CA VAL A 55 8.76 -12.15 6.21
C VAL A 55 8.63 -13.50 5.50
N LEU A 56 8.07 -13.51 4.28
CA LEU A 56 7.92 -14.73 3.49
C LEU A 56 9.26 -15.36 3.09
N LYS A 57 10.29 -14.53 2.87
CA LYS A 57 11.67 -14.96 2.58
C LYS A 57 12.43 -15.52 3.80
N GLY A 58 11.79 -15.65 4.96
CA GLY A 58 12.38 -16.33 6.12
C GLY A 58 13.35 -15.48 6.94
N ALA A 59 13.42 -14.17 6.72
CA ALA A 59 14.09 -13.25 7.65
C ALA A 59 13.24 -13.13 8.92
N ALA A 60 13.37 -14.11 9.80
CA ALA A 60 12.65 -14.20 11.06
C ALA A 60 13.06 -13.06 12.00
N SER A 61 12.29 -11.98 11.97
CA SER A 61 12.05 -11.20 13.18
C SER A 61 10.59 -10.80 13.18
N LYS A 62 9.79 -11.44 14.04
CA LYS A 62 8.39 -11.08 14.33
C LYS A 62 8.36 -9.67 14.92
N LYS A 63 8.53 -8.64 14.10
CA LYS A 63 8.16 -7.27 14.47
C LYS A 63 6.68 -7.13 14.16
N ASN A 64 5.85 -7.09 15.19
CA ASN A 64 4.46 -6.65 15.06
C ASN A 64 4.49 -5.22 14.50
N VAL A 65 4.15 -5.07 13.22
CA VAL A 65 4.03 -3.75 12.59
C VAL A 65 2.67 -3.20 12.93
N ASN A 66 2.58 -2.73 14.17
CA ASN A 66 1.54 -1.82 14.60
C ASN A 66 1.86 -0.45 13.99
N LEU A 67 0.81 0.27 13.56
CA LEU A 67 0.95 1.68 13.20
C LEU A 67 1.59 2.41 14.38
N THR A 68 2.78 2.96 14.18
CA THR A 68 3.46 3.71 15.23
C THR A 68 2.97 5.15 15.23
N MET A 69 3.10 5.85 16.35
CA MET A 69 2.83 7.29 16.42
C MET A 69 3.69 8.10 15.43
N ALA A 70 4.87 7.58 15.05
CA ALA A 70 5.70 8.18 14.02
C ALA A 70 5.07 8.03 12.62
N ASP A 71 4.51 6.85 12.30
CA ASP A 71 3.80 6.65 11.04
C ASP A 71 2.52 7.51 10.97
N LEU A 72 1.80 7.70 12.09
CA LEU A 72 0.65 8.61 12.15
C LEU A 72 1.04 10.08 11.95
N ARG A 73 2.13 10.54 12.58
CA ARG A 73 2.67 11.89 12.37
C ARG A 73 3.10 12.12 10.93
N PHE A 74 3.76 11.14 10.33
CA PHE A 74 4.13 11.17 8.92
C PHE A 74 2.90 11.25 8.02
N LEU A 75 1.87 10.45 8.31
CA LEU A 75 0.67 10.37 7.50
C LEU A 75 -0.18 11.65 7.52
N PHE A 76 -0.31 12.28 8.69
CA PHE A 76 -1.10 13.49 8.89
C PHE A 76 -0.29 14.79 8.85
N ASP A 77 1.01 14.70 8.57
CA ASP A 77 1.92 15.86 8.50
C ASP A 77 1.80 16.77 9.73
N LEU A 78 1.81 16.17 10.93
CA LEU A 78 1.63 16.88 12.20
C LEU A 78 2.87 17.70 12.64
N GLN A 79 3.69 18.16 11.69
CA GLN A 79 4.76 19.12 11.94
C GLN A 79 4.34 20.51 11.47
N SER A 80 3.28 21.06 12.04
CA SER A 80 3.11 22.50 12.14
C SER A 80 2.02 22.83 13.16
N ASP A 81 2.39 22.83 14.43
CA ASP A 81 2.10 24.01 15.23
C ASP A 81 3.35 24.32 16.05
N ARG A 82 3.63 25.62 16.19
CA ARG A 82 4.88 26.24 16.65
C ARG A 82 5.65 25.52 17.76
#